data_AF-A0A937Z8E5-F1
#
_entry.id   AF-A0A937Z8E5-F1
#
_cell.length_a   1.000
_cell.length_b   1.000
_cell.length_c   1.000
_cell.angle_alpha   90.00
_cell.angle_beta   90.00
_cell.angle_gamma   90.00
#
_symmetry.space_group_name_H-M   'P 1'
#
loop_
_entity.id
_entity.type
_entity.pdbx_description
1 polymer ?
#
loop_
_entity_poly.entity_id
_entity_poly.type
_entity_poly.pdbx_seq_one_letter_code
_entity_poly.pdbx_strand_id
1 'polypeptide(L)'
;VMGKLKEALKGDRVRSRVVHLTPLGLVEMTRKRTGDTLNVQLQSTCPTCEGRGRIASVETTAINIEERLKELAAKGNAADLRVTSSAPVCLQLIGEAGSEISVLEEDLGCRIHVRASAAMHPERFVINSGTPEGLTADGLPFENGAIITIEPADTLDIPSDGLMAILGGCVCHVPDAPHNIDQALQVRLTEVGRSFIRGTVAARKSRRRRRRRKSSARPEAGAAEN
;
A
#
# COMPACT_ATOMS: atom_id res chain seq x y z
N VAL A 1 -8.76 -35.99 28.29
CA VAL A 1 -9.33 -34.86 27.52
C VAL A 1 -10.80 -35.08 27.15
N MET A 2 -11.16 -36.13 26.39
CA MET A 2 -12.54 -36.36 25.91
C MET A 2 -13.62 -36.35 27.00
N GLY A 3 -13.35 -36.98 28.16
CA GLY A 3 -14.28 -36.97 29.29
C GLY A 3 -14.54 -35.56 29.85
N LYS A 4 -13.49 -34.73 29.98
CA LYS A 4 -13.61 -33.34 30.46
C LYS A 4 -14.36 -32.45 29.46
N LEU A 5 -14.13 -32.64 28.15
CA LEU A 5 -14.86 -31.93 27.10
C LEU A 5 -16.36 -32.28 27.11
N LYS A 6 -16.70 -33.56 27.24
CA LYS A 6 -18.10 -34.01 27.37
C LYS A 6 -18.76 -33.41 28.61
N GLU A 7 -18.05 -33.35 29.73
CA GLU A 7 -18.57 -32.74 30.96
C GLU A 7 -18.86 -31.24 30.79
N ALA A 8 -17.91 -30.50 30.20
CA ALA A 8 -18.07 -29.06 29.96
C ALA A 8 -19.25 -28.75 29.03
N LEU A 9 -19.57 -29.63 28.08
CA LEU A 9 -20.66 -29.45 27.12
C LEU A 9 -22.05 -29.84 27.66
N LYS A 10 -22.15 -30.50 28.83
CA LYS A 10 -23.46 -30.85 29.42
C LYS A 10 -24.34 -29.64 29.71
N GLY A 11 -23.73 -28.47 29.96
CA GLY A 11 -24.43 -27.21 30.21
C GLY A 11 -24.84 -26.45 28.96
N ASP A 12 -24.45 -26.89 27.75
CA ASP A 12 -24.85 -26.21 26.52
C ASP A 12 -26.35 -26.39 26.28
N ARG A 13 -27.05 -25.26 26.15
CA ARG A 13 -28.49 -25.23 25.89
C ARG A 13 -28.84 -25.83 24.52
N VAL A 14 -27.86 -25.83 23.60
CA VAL A 14 -28.03 -26.35 22.24
C VAL A 14 -27.44 -27.75 22.15
N ARG A 15 -28.18 -28.67 21.52
CA ARG A 15 -27.74 -30.07 21.35
C ARG A 15 -26.36 -30.13 20.69
N SER A 16 -25.39 -30.66 21.42
CA SER A 16 -24.03 -30.94 20.95
C SER A 16 -23.72 -32.43 21.10
N ARG A 17 -22.87 -32.97 20.22
CA ARG A 17 -22.41 -34.37 20.24
C ARG A 17 -20.92 -34.42 19.96
N VAL A 18 -20.16 -34.92 20.91
CA VAL A 18 -18.74 -35.26 20.74
C VAL A 18 -18.64 -36.68 20.23
N VAL A 19 -18.03 -36.89 19.06
CA VAL A 19 -17.95 -38.21 18.41
C VAL A 19 -16.74 -38.99 18.92
N HIS A 20 -15.54 -38.69 18.42
CA HIS A 20 -14.30 -39.36 18.77
C HIS A 20 -13.08 -38.46 18.51
N LEU A 21 -11.91 -38.90 18.98
CA LEU A 21 -10.63 -38.33 18.60
C LEU A 21 -10.14 -39.07 17.35
N THR A 22 -9.86 -38.36 16.26
CA THR A 22 -9.35 -38.96 15.03
C THR A 22 -7.90 -39.42 15.22
N PRO A 23 -7.39 -40.34 14.38
CA PRO A 23 -5.98 -40.74 14.40
C PRO A 23 -5.00 -39.56 14.21
N LEU A 24 -5.46 -38.47 13.59
CA LEU A 24 -4.70 -37.23 13.40
C LEU A 24 -4.72 -36.31 14.63
N GLY A 25 -5.38 -36.72 15.72
CA GLY A 25 -5.48 -35.93 16.95
C GLY A 25 -6.54 -34.83 16.92
N LEU A 26 -7.47 -34.85 15.97
CA LEU A 26 -8.58 -33.88 15.89
C LEU A 26 -9.81 -34.43 16.65
N VAL A 27 -10.54 -33.58 17.37
CA VAL A 27 -11.80 -33.99 18.00
C VAL A 27 -12.96 -33.66 17.06
N GLU A 28 -13.68 -34.68 16.62
CA GLU A 28 -14.89 -34.49 15.82
C GLU A 28 -16.11 -34.26 16.72
N MET A 29 -16.86 -33.20 16.44
CA MET A 29 -18.10 -32.88 17.14
C MET A 29 -19.10 -32.19 16.23
N THR A 30 -20.38 -32.28 16.60
CA THR A 30 -21.47 -31.53 15.96
C THR A 30 -22.20 -30.71 17.02
N ARG A 31 -22.67 -29.52 16.65
CA ARG A 31 -23.55 -28.67 17.45
C ARG A 31 -24.70 -28.20 16.56
N LYS A 32 -25.94 -28.37 17.01
CA LYS A 32 -27.13 -27.98 16.24
C LYS A 32 -27.08 -26.48 15.92
N ARG A 33 -27.34 -26.10 14.66
CA ARG A 33 -27.48 -24.69 14.28
C ARG A 33 -28.86 -24.19 14.71
N THR A 34 -28.92 -23.11 15.50
CA THR A 34 -30.16 -22.52 16.02
C THR A 34 -30.51 -21.18 15.37
N GLY A 35 -29.68 -20.70 14.45
CA GLY A 35 -29.85 -19.43 13.75
C GLY A 35 -28.58 -19.06 13.00
N ASP A 36 -28.46 -17.79 12.66
CA ASP A 36 -27.24 -17.24 12.10
C ASP A 36 -26.12 -17.17 13.14
N THR A 37 -24.89 -17.39 12.69
CA THR A 37 -23.72 -17.31 13.54
C THR A 37 -23.37 -15.85 13.79
N LEU A 38 -22.64 -15.57 14.88
CA LEU A 38 -22.16 -14.22 15.16
C LEU A 38 -21.35 -13.64 14.01
N ASN A 39 -20.61 -14.45 13.26
CA ASN A 39 -19.87 -13.99 12.09
C ASN A 39 -20.81 -13.42 11.01
N VAL A 40 -21.97 -14.04 10.78
CA VAL A 40 -22.96 -13.53 9.82
C VAL A 40 -23.62 -12.24 10.33
N GLN A 41 -23.81 -12.11 11.64
CA GLN A 41 -24.49 -10.96 12.24
C GLN A 41 -23.58 -9.75 12.48
N LEU A 42 -22.30 -9.98 12.77
CA LEU A 42 -21.36 -8.96 13.25
C LEU A 42 -20.21 -8.69 12.29
N GLN A 43 -20.02 -9.51 11.27
CA GLN A 43 -18.88 -9.41 10.35
C GLN A 43 -19.35 -9.30 8.91
N SER A 44 -18.59 -8.56 8.11
CA SER A 44 -18.66 -8.60 6.65
C SER A 44 -17.45 -9.34 6.10
N THR A 45 -17.57 -9.88 4.90
CA THR A 45 -16.42 -10.44 4.18
C THR A 45 -15.33 -9.38 4.01
N CYS A 46 -14.07 -9.75 4.24
CA CYS A 46 -12.94 -8.86 4.03
C CYS A 46 -12.92 -8.39 2.56
N PRO A 47 -12.96 -7.07 2.28
CA PRO A 47 -13.00 -6.54 0.91
C PRO A 47 -11.70 -6.72 0.13
N THR A 48 -10.61 -7.10 0.81
CA THR A 48 -9.30 -7.36 0.21
C THR A 48 -9.17 -8.83 -0.19
N CYS A 49 -9.17 -9.75 0.80
CA CYS A 49 -8.95 -11.16 0.48
C CYS A 49 -10.23 -11.93 0.12
N GLU A 50 -11.41 -11.29 0.20
CA GLU A 50 -12.72 -11.92 -0.04
C GLU A 50 -12.93 -13.19 0.81
N GLY A 51 -12.43 -13.17 2.05
CA GLY A 51 -12.50 -14.32 2.96
C GLY A 51 -11.43 -15.41 2.78
N ARG A 52 -10.51 -15.28 1.80
CA ARG A 52 -9.39 -16.24 1.62
C ARG A 52 -8.36 -16.22 2.75
N GLY A 53 -8.28 -15.13 3.52
CA GLY A 53 -7.28 -14.92 4.58
C GLY A 53 -5.84 -14.66 4.08
N ARG A 54 -5.64 -14.59 2.77
CA ARG A 54 -4.36 -14.30 2.10
C ARG A 54 -4.62 -13.69 0.73
N ILE A 55 -3.64 -12.94 0.24
CA ILE A 55 -3.57 -12.38 -1.12
C ILE A 55 -2.24 -12.79 -1.76
N ALA A 56 -2.15 -12.76 -3.09
CA ALA A 56 -0.91 -12.99 -3.80
C ALA A 56 0.15 -11.98 -3.37
N SER A 57 1.40 -12.42 -3.35
CA SER A 57 2.52 -11.55 -3.01
C SER A 57 2.74 -10.49 -4.09
N VAL A 58 3.50 -9.46 -3.76
CA VAL A 58 3.86 -8.39 -4.69
C VAL A 58 4.58 -8.96 -5.90
N GLU A 59 5.52 -9.87 -5.66
CA GLU A 59 6.30 -10.58 -6.67
C GLU A 59 5.41 -11.44 -7.56
N THR A 60 4.46 -12.18 -6.97
CA THR A 60 3.51 -13.00 -7.73
C THR A 60 2.67 -12.13 -8.68
N THR A 61 2.20 -10.98 -8.19
CA THR A 61 1.40 -10.06 -9.00
C THR A 61 2.23 -9.40 -10.10
N ALA A 62 3.50 -9.06 -9.83
CA ALA A 62 4.43 -8.53 -10.82
C ALA A 62 4.70 -9.56 -11.94
N ILE A 63 4.96 -10.82 -11.60
CA ILE A 63 5.14 -11.91 -12.57
C ILE A 63 3.89 -12.05 -13.47
N ASN A 64 2.69 -12.04 -12.87
CA ASN A 64 1.44 -12.10 -13.65
C ASN A 64 1.30 -10.93 -14.63
N ILE A 65 1.78 -9.74 -14.26
CA ILE A 65 1.79 -8.56 -15.14
C ILE A 65 2.78 -8.78 -16.29
N GLU A 66 4.00 -9.23 -16.00
CA GLU A 66 5.02 -9.51 -17.02
C GLU A 66 4.56 -10.56 -18.04
N GLU A 67 3.97 -11.66 -17.58
CA GLU A 67 3.37 -12.68 -18.46
C GLU A 67 2.30 -12.06 -19.35
N ARG A 68 1.43 -11.21 -18.79
CA ARG A 68 0.39 -10.53 -19.56
C ARG A 68 0.96 -9.54 -20.57
N LEU A 69 2.03 -8.84 -20.24
CA LEU A 69 2.75 -7.95 -21.16
C LEU A 69 3.38 -8.74 -22.31
N LYS A 70 4.03 -9.87 -22.03
CA LYS A 70 4.58 -10.79 -23.04
C LYS A 70 3.52 -11.27 -24.02
N GLU A 71 2.35 -11.68 -23.51
CA GLU A 71 1.22 -12.07 -24.36
C GLU A 71 0.71 -10.94 -25.26
N LEU A 72 0.69 -9.70 -24.77
CA LEU A 72 0.22 -8.54 -25.52
C LEU A 72 1.24 -8.10 -26.58
N ALA A 73 2.53 -8.10 -26.23
CA ALA A 73 3.62 -7.80 -27.16
C ALA A 73 3.68 -8.83 -28.31
N ALA A 74 3.53 -10.11 -28.00
CA ALA A 74 3.51 -11.19 -29.00
C ALA A 74 2.36 -11.07 -30.02
N LYS A 75 1.26 -10.41 -29.66
CA LYS A 75 0.12 -10.17 -30.56
C LYS A 75 0.37 -9.05 -31.58
N GLY A 76 1.54 -8.43 -31.58
CA GLY A 76 1.94 -7.45 -32.60
C GLY A 76 1.30 -6.07 -32.44
N ASN A 77 0.75 -5.76 -31.26
CA ASN A 77 0.35 -4.40 -30.93
C ASN A 77 1.62 -3.58 -30.64
N ALA A 78 2.22 -3.00 -31.68
CA ALA A 78 3.35 -2.05 -31.62
C ALA A 78 2.96 -0.69 -30.97
N ALA A 79 2.04 -0.73 -30.02
CA ALA A 79 1.61 0.40 -29.22
C ALA A 79 2.38 0.37 -27.90
N ASP A 80 2.70 1.56 -27.38
CA ASP A 80 3.21 1.68 -26.04
C ASP A 80 2.17 1.12 -25.06
N LEU A 81 2.62 0.49 -23.98
CA LEU A 81 1.77 -0.15 -22.99
C LEU A 81 1.76 0.67 -21.71
N ARG A 82 0.60 0.79 -21.07
CA ARG A 82 0.45 1.37 -19.74
C ARG A 82 -0.06 0.34 -18.76
N VAL A 83 0.73 0.08 -17.73
CA VAL A 83 0.36 -0.74 -16.58
C VAL A 83 -0.13 0.17 -15.46
N THR A 84 -1.29 -0.12 -14.90
CA THR A 84 -1.78 0.53 -13.67
C THR A 84 -1.99 -0.53 -12.60
N SER A 85 -1.34 -0.37 -11.45
CA SER A 85 -1.41 -1.32 -10.33
C SER A 85 -1.27 -0.62 -8.98
N SER A 86 -1.25 -1.40 -7.89
CA SER A 86 -0.89 -0.91 -6.56
C SER A 86 0.58 -0.45 -6.51
N ALA A 87 0.90 0.50 -5.63
CA ALA A 87 2.25 1.08 -5.57
C ALA A 87 3.36 0.05 -5.26
N PRO A 88 3.19 -0.92 -4.33
CA PRO A 88 4.21 -1.95 -4.10
C PRO A 88 4.51 -2.78 -5.35
N VAL A 89 3.48 -3.15 -6.11
CA VAL A 89 3.63 -3.91 -7.36
C VAL A 89 4.31 -3.05 -8.43
N CYS A 90 3.98 -1.76 -8.51
CA CYS A 90 4.64 -0.84 -9.43
C CYS A 90 6.14 -0.71 -9.10
N LEU A 91 6.50 -0.62 -7.83
CA LEU A 91 7.91 -0.57 -7.41
C LEU A 91 8.66 -1.84 -7.77
N GLN A 92 8.04 -3.00 -7.56
CA GLN A 92 8.61 -4.29 -7.95
C GLN A 92 8.87 -4.37 -9.47
N LEU A 93 7.94 -3.84 -10.29
CA LEU A 93 8.09 -3.82 -11.75
C LEU A 93 9.14 -2.80 -12.23
N ILE A 94 9.25 -1.66 -11.55
CA ILE A 94 10.20 -0.60 -11.90
C ILE A 94 11.63 -1.05 -11.55
N GLY A 95 11.82 -1.69 -10.40
CA GLY A 95 13.14 -2.00 -9.86
C GLY A 95 13.86 -0.78 -9.29
N GLU A 96 15.11 -0.98 -8.88
CA GLU A 96 15.92 0.11 -8.34
C GLU A 96 16.32 1.07 -9.46
N ALA A 97 15.88 2.34 -9.36
CA ALA A 97 16.14 3.36 -10.38
C ALA A 97 15.71 2.97 -11.82
N GLY A 98 14.74 2.06 -11.97
CA GLY A 98 14.21 1.67 -13.28
C GLY A 98 14.95 0.53 -13.98
N SER A 99 15.82 -0.21 -13.29
CA SER A 99 16.57 -1.34 -13.85
C SER A 99 15.66 -2.43 -14.47
N GLU A 100 14.74 -2.98 -13.67
CA GLU A 100 13.88 -4.09 -14.08
C GLU A 100 12.95 -3.70 -15.23
N ILE A 101 12.36 -2.51 -15.19
CA ILE A 101 11.47 -2.07 -16.27
C ILE A 101 12.23 -1.86 -17.57
N SER A 102 13.48 -1.40 -17.53
CA SER A 102 14.29 -1.19 -18.73
C SER A 102 14.60 -2.53 -19.41
N VAL A 103 14.97 -3.56 -18.63
CA VAL A 103 15.19 -4.92 -19.14
C VAL A 103 13.90 -5.48 -19.76
N LEU A 104 12.76 -5.28 -19.10
CA LEU A 104 11.47 -5.75 -19.61
C LEU A 104 11.06 -5.06 -20.91
N GLU A 105 11.34 -3.75 -21.04
CA GLU A 105 11.10 -3.00 -22.28
C GLU A 105 11.99 -3.48 -23.44
N GLU A 106 13.27 -3.77 -23.16
CA GLU A 106 14.21 -4.31 -24.14
C GLU A 106 13.76 -5.70 -24.64
N ASP A 107 13.39 -6.58 -23.71
CA ASP A 107 12.91 -7.93 -24.03
C ASP A 107 11.63 -7.93 -24.87
N LEU A 108 10.73 -6.98 -24.61
CA LEU A 108 9.44 -6.87 -25.28
C LEU A 108 9.48 -6.00 -26.54
N GLY A 109 10.53 -5.21 -26.75
CA GLY A 109 10.66 -4.28 -27.87
C GLY A 109 9.59 -3.18 -27.88
N CYS A 110 9.03 -2.83 -26.72
CA CYS A 110 8.00 -1.79 -26.59
C CYS A 110 8.19 -0.96 -25.31
N ARG A 111 7.66 0.26 -25.30
CA ARG A 111 7.72 1.13 -24.12
C ARG A 111 6.59 0.84 -23.15
N ILE A 112 6.91 0.86 -21.86
CA ILE A 112 6.00 0.56 -20.76
C ILE A 112 5.93 1.74 -19.79
N HIS A 113 4.72 2.24 -19.59
CA HIS A 113 4.38 3.28 -18.63
C HIS A 113 3.75 2.65 -17.41
N VAL A 114 4.43 2.70 -16.26
CA VAL A 114 3.89 2.16 -15.00
C VAL A 114 3.23 3.29 -14.21
N ARG A 115 2.01 3.05 -13.73
CA ARG A 115 1.24 3.97 -12.90
C ARG A 115 0.74 3.29 -11.63
N ALA A 116 1.04 3.89 -10.49
CA ALA A 116 0.56 3.49 -9.18
C ALA A 116 -0.78 4.17 -8.84
N SER A 117 -1.68 3.40 -8.24
CA SER A 117 -2.91 3.91 -7.62
C SER A 117 -3.04 3.34 -6.20
N ALA A 118 -3.13 4.23 -5.21
CA ALA A 118 -3.29 3.83 -3.80
C ALA A 118 -4.66 3.17 -3.52
N ALA A 119 -5.67 3.46 -4.33
CA ALA A 119 -7.02 2.90 -4.17
C ALA A 119 -7.19 1.53 -4.85
N MET A 120 -6.19 1.04 -5.59
CA MET A 120 -6.28 -0.21 -6.33
C MET A 120 -6.02 -1.42 -5.42
N HIS A 121 -6.83 -2.48 -5.59
CA HIS A 121 -6.61 -3.74 -4.90
C HIS A 121 -5.22 -4.33 -5.22
N PRO A 122 -4.45 -4.86 -4.25
CA PRO A 122 -3.06 -5.29 -4.49
C PRO A 122 -2.87 -6.32 -5.61
N GLU A 123 -3.83 -7.25 -5.78
CA GLU A 123 -3.80 -8.28 -6.82
C GLU A 123 -4.41 -7.82 -8.16
N ARG A 124 -4.96 -6.59 -8.23
CA ARG A 124 -5.60 -6.07 -9.44
C ARG A 124 -4.63 -5.18 -10.20
N PHE A 125 -4.64 -5.34 -11.52
CA PHE A 125 -3.91 -4.48 -12.43
C PHE A 125 -4.71 -4.28 -13.72
N VAL A 126 -4.38 -3.22 -14.46
CA VAL A 126 -4.97 -2.90 -15.76
C VAL A 126 -3.84 -2.60 -16.74
N ILE A 127 -3.91 -3.19 -17.93
CA ILE A 127 -2.95 -2.93 -19.01
C ILE A 127 -3.72 -2.34 -20.19
N ASN A 128 -3.31 -1.15 -20.62
CA ASN A 128 -3.88 -0.47 -21.78
C ASN A 128 -2.79 -0.25 -22.83
N SER A 129 -3.10 -0.48 -24.10
CA SER A 129 -2.26 -0.06 -25.22
C SER A 129 -2.69 1.32 -25.70
N GLY A 130 -1.74 2.19 -26.05
CA GLY A 130 -2.05 3.53 -26.54
C GLY A 130 -0.95 4.11 -27.41
N THR A 131 -1.22 5.27 -28.02
CA THR A 131 -0.17 6.02 -28.69
C THR A 131 0.78 6.62 -27.65
N PRO A 132 2.06 6.85 -28.01
CA PRO A 132 3.05 7.40 -27.09
C PRO A 132 2.62 8.75 -26.50
N GLU A 133 2.02 9.59 -27.33
CA GLU A 133 1.52 10.91 -26.96
C GLU A 133 0.35 10.81 -25.97
N GLY A 134 -0.60 9.90 -26.22
CA GLY A 134 -1.75 9.69 -25.33
C GLY A 134 -1.34 9.11 -23.97
N LEU A 135 -0.40 8.17 -23.93
CA LEU A 135 0.05 7.57 -22.67
C LEU A 135 0.97 8.50 -21.87
N THR A 136 1.73 9.37 -22.53
CA THR A 136 2.61 10.34 -21.87
C THR A 136 1.83 11.54 -21.35
N ALA A 137 0.84 12.05 -22.10
CA ALA A 137 0.02 13.18 -21.70
C ALA A 137 -0.77 12.94 -20.39
N ASP A 138 -1.11 11.69 -20.10
CA ASP A 138 -1.89 11.31 -18.92
C ASP A 138 -1.10 11.33 -17.59
N GLY A 139 0.23 11.51 -17.58
CA GLY A 139 1.02 11.04 -16.43
C GLY A 139 2.02 11.97 -15.74
N LEU A 140 2.68 12.90 -16.43
CA LEU A 140 3.84 13.58 -15.82
C LEU A 140 3.91 15.06 -16.21
N PRO A 141 3.20 15.95 -15.49
CA PRO A 141 3.35 17.41 -15.66
C PRO A 141 4.65 17.93 -15.01
N PHE A 142 5.61 17.06 -14.73
CA PHE A 142 6.77 17.37 -13.91
C PHE A 142 8.05 17.36 -14.73
N GLU A 143 8.88 18.37 -14.54
CA GLU A 143 10.18 18.50 -15.17
C GLU A 143 11.30 18.31 -14.14
N ASN A 144 12.48 17.89 -14.61
CA ASN A 144 13.67 17.81 -13.76
C ASN A 144 13.96 19.17 -13.13
N GLY A 145 14.21 19.18 -11.82
CA GLY A 145 14.46 20.39 -11.04
C GLY A 145 13.20 21.08 -10.50
N ALA A 146 11.99 20.64 -10.86
CA ALA A 146 10.75 21.14 -10.29
C ALA A 146 10.70 20.91 -8.77
N ILE A 147 10.14 21.86 -8.04
CA ILE A 147 9.91 21.74 -6.59
C ILE A 147 8.42 21.48 -6.37
N ILE A 148 8.13 20.31 -5.80
CA ILE A 148 6.77 19.84 -5.53
C ILE A 148 6.58 19.75 -4.02
N THR A 149 5.35 19.96 -3.58
CA THR A 149 4.98 19.72 -2.17
C THR A 149 4.30 18.36 -2.09
N ILE A 150 4.87 17.45 -1.29
CA ILE A 150 4.30 16.14 -0.99
C ILE A 150 3.51 16.27 0.31
N GLU A 151 2.21 16.00 0.27
CA GLU A 151 1.36 15.96 1.46
C GLU A 151 1.42 14.57 2.11
N PRO A 152 1.22 14.45 3.44
CA PRO A 152 1.18 13.14 4.12
C PRO A 152 0.20 12.13 3.49
N ALA A 153 -0.91 12.61 2.91
CA ALA A 153 -1.91 11.77 2.26
C ALA A 153 -1.42 11.10 0.96
N ASP A 154 -0.37 11.64 0.33
CA ASP A 154 0.21 11.10 -0.91
C ASP A 154 1.34 10.09 -0.64
N THR A 155 1.70 9.91 0.63
CA THR A 155 2.79 9.05 1.06
C THR A 155 2.38 7.59 1.14
N LEU A 156 3.36 6.71 0.96
CA LEU A 156 3.20 5.28 0.94
C LEU A 156 4.02 4.68 2.08
N ASP A 157 3.35 3.92 2.96
CA ASP A 157 3.99 3.16 4.04
C ASP A 157 4.59 1.86 3.47
N ILE A 158 5.68 1.99 2.72
CA ILE A 158 6.39 0.88 2.04
C ILE A 158 7.83 0.87 2.51
N PRO A 159 8.28 -0.17 3.25
CA PRO A 159 9.61 -0.22 3.86
C PRO A 159 10.72 0.03 2.83
N SER A 160 11.39 1.18 2.96
CA SER A 160 12.38 1.69 2.01
C SER A 160 13.31 2.68 2.71
N ASP A 161 14.49 2.93 2.13
CA ASP A 161 15.50 3.87 2.62
C ASP A 161 15.13 5.34 2.32
N GLY A 162 13.87 5.73 2.60
CA GLY A 162 13.37 7.06 2.32
C GLY A 162 11.86 7.19 2.41
N LEU A 163 11.36 8.34 1.94
CA LEU A 163 9.95 8.59 1.73
C LEU A 163 9.53 8.09 0.35
N MET A 164 8.40 7.37 0.30
CA MET A 164 7.74 6.97 -0.94
C MET A 164 6.42 7.71 -1.08
N ALA A 165 6.11 8.19 -2.28
CA ALA A 165 4.86 8.89 -2.57
C ALA A 165 4.35 8.60 -3.98
N ILE A 166 3.07 8.87 -4.23
CA ILE A 166 2.49 8.85 -5.59
C ILE A 166 2.35 10.29 -6.10
N LEU A 167 3.02 10.61 -7.21
CA LEU A 167 2.91 11.91 -7.87
C LEU A 167 2.50 11.72 -9.33
N GLY A 168 1.32 12.23 -9.72
CA GLY A 168 0.82 12.07 -11.10
C GLY A 168 0.61 10.60 -11.50
N GLY A 169 0.43 9.72 -10.52
CA GLY A 169 0.39 8.27 -10.74
C GLY A 169 1.77 7.62 -10.90
N CYS A 170 2.89 8.35 -10.87
CA CYS A 170 4.23 7.75 -10.79
C CYS A 170 4.66 7.58 -9.35
N VAL A 171 5.51 6.60 -9.08
CA VAL A 171 6.10 6.44 -7.74
C VAL A 171 7.29 7.37 -7.61
N CYS A 172 7.31 8.16 -6.54
CA CYS A 172 8.37 9.11 -6.20
C CYS A 172 9.14 8.61 -4.98
N HIS A 173 10.46 8.45 -5.14
CA HIS A 173 11.38 8.08 -4.07
C HIS A 173 12.23 9.28 -3.63
N VAL A 174 12.22 9.56 -2.33
CA VAL A 174 12.99 10.65 -1.71
C VAL A 174 13.86 10.07 -0.58
N PRO A 175 15.10 9.64 -0.89
CA PRO A 175 15.94 8.88 0.04
C PRO A 175 16.43 9.69 1.25
N ASP A 176 16.51 11.01 1.13
CA ASP A 176 16.95 11.93 2.21
C ASP A 176 15.78 12.41 3.10
N ALA A 177 14.57 11.92 2.86
CA ALA A 177 13.38 12.20 3.67
C ALA A 177 13.10 11.06 4.67
N PRO A 178 12.49 11.35 5.83
CA PRO A 178 12.03 10.30 6.73
C PRO A 178 10.90 9.50 6.07
N HIS A 179 10.79 8.22 6.43
CA HIS A 179 9.81 7.29 5.89
C HIS A 179 8.37 7.80 5.92
N ASN A 180 8.01 8.45 7.04
CA ASN A 180 6.70 9.03 7.26
C ASN A 180 6.86 10.52 7.59
N ILE A 181 5.94 11.33 7.04
CA ILE A 181 5.87 12.76 7.29
C ILE A 181 4.52 13.14 7.89
N ASP A 182 4.53 13.93 8.96
CA ASP A 182 3.30 14.46 9.57
C ASP A 182 2.86 15.79 8.93
N GLN A 183 3.72 16.39 8.10
CA GLN A 183 3.52 17.71 7.49
C GLN A 183 4.05 17.69 6.07
N ALA A 184 3.44 18.54 5.23
CA ALA A 184 3.85 18.75 3.85
C ALA A 184 5.37 18.99 3.72
N LEU A 185 5.99 18.28 2.79
CA LEU A 185 7.43 18.33 2.53
C LEU A 185 7.70 18.87 1.13
N GLN A 186 8.58 19.88 1.02
CA GLN A 186 9.02 20.34 -0.29
C GLN A 186 10.14 19.44 -0.80
N VAL A 187 9.98 18.92 -2.01
CA VAL A 187 10.91 17.98 -2.65
C VAL A 187 11.27 18.54 -4.02
N ARG A 188 12.57 18.62 -4.29
CA ARG A 188 13.10 18.94 -5.61
C ARG A 188 13.25 17.64 -6.39
N LEU A 189 12.61 17.54 -7.54
CA LEU A 189 12.77 16.38 -8.42
C LEU A 189 14.16 16.41 -9.06
N THR A 190 14.94 15.36 -8.84
CA THR A 190 16.28 15.20 -9.42
C THR A 190 16.23 14.42 -10.73
N GLU A 191 15.29 13.47 -10.82
CA GLU A 191 15.13 12.61 -11.98
C GLU A 191 13.65 12.30 -12.19
N VAL A 192 13.15 12.58 -13.39
CA VAL A 192 11.79 12.30 -13.82
C VAL A 192 11.87 11.36 -15.02
N GLY A 193 11.68 10.07 -14.76
CA GLY A 193 11.54 9.04 -15.78
C GLY A 193 10.08 8.89 -16.23
N ARG A 194 9.83 8.00 -17.20
CA ARG A 194 8.47 7.72 -17.72
C ARG A 194 7.53 7.09 -16.68
N SER A 195 8.10 6.39 -15.70
CA SER A 195 7.40 5.51 -14.75
C SER A 195 7.80 5.75 -13.30
N PHE A 196 8.89 6.47 -13.04
CA PHE A 196 9.41 6.71 -11.70
C PHE A 196 9.95 8.14 -11.58
N ILE A 197 9.98 8.63 -10.35
CA ILE A 197 10.52 9.93 -9.99
C ILE A 197 11.49 9.74 -8.82
N ARG A 198 12.62 10.43 -8.88
CA ARG A 198 13.53 10.58 -7.74
C ARG A 198 13.61 12.04 -7.35
N GLY A 199 13.60 12.30 -6.06
CA GLY A 199 13.68 13.65 -5.52
C GLY A 199 14.61 13.74 -4.32
N THR A 200 14.88 14.97 -3.91
CA THR A 200 15.61 15.30 -2.67
C THR A 200 14.85 16.38 -1.91
N VAL A 201 15.02 16.44 -0.59
CA VAL A 201 14.34 17.42 0.25
C VAL A 201 14.82 18.83 -0.07
N ALA A 202 13.90 19.67 -0.56
CA ALA A 202 14.16 21.10 -0.74
C ALA A 202 14.06 21.79 0.63
N ALA A 203 15.22 22.16 1.20
CA ALA A 203 15.43 22.96 2.41
C ALA A 203 14.20 23.14 3.34
N ARG A 204 14.21 22.45 4.50
CA ARG A 204 13.16 22.60 5.53
C ARG A 204 12.96 24.07 5.90
N LYS A 205 11.75 24.62 5.70
CA LYS A 205 11.35 25.87 6.35
C LYS A 205 11.38 25.64 7.86
N SER A 206 12.49 26.00 8.50
CA SER A 206 12.62 25.97 9.95
C SER A 206 11.60 26.95 10.55
N ARG A 207 10.50 26.42 11.10
CA ARG A 207 9.63 27.24 11.95
C ARG A 207 10.41 27.52 13.23
N ARG A 208 11.01 28.72 13.29
CA ARG A 208 11.44 29.39 14.52
C ARG A 208 10.43 29.07 15.61
N ARG A 209 10.85 28.28 16.61
CA ARG A 209 10.11 28.05 17.86
C ARG A 209 9.72 29.43 18.41
N ARG A 210 8.44 29.81 18.32
CA ARG A 210 7.85 30.82 19.20
C ARG A 210 7.97 30.24 20.62
N ARG A 211 9.11 30.49 21.27
CA ARG A 211 9.28 30.33 22.71
C ARG A 211 8.14 31.12 23.34
N ARG A 212 7.20 30.40 23.96
CA ARG A 212 6.22 30.92 24.90
C ARG A 212 6.95 31.94 25.80
N ARG A 213 6.67 33.23 25.62
CA ARG A 213 6.74 34.19 26.72
C ARG A 213 5.70 33.73 27.73
N LYS A 214 6.07 32.78 28.58
CA LYS A 214 5.28 32.44 29.77
C LYS A 214 5.53 33.60 30.74
N SER A 215 4.57 34.51 30.72
CA SER A 215 4.32 35.55 31.70
C SER A 215 4.75 35.12 33.10
N SER A 216 5.78 35.79 33.61
CA SER A 216 5.99 36.00 35.03
C SER A 216 4.87 36.90 35.55
N ALA A 217 3.77 36.30 35.98
CA ALA A 217 2.83 36.92 36.90
C ALA A 217 2.83 36.07 38.17
N ARG A 218 3.58 36.54 39.17
CA ARG A 218 3.53 36.05 40.55
C ARG A 218 2.19 36.49 41.16
N PRO A 219 1.49 35.66 41.92
CA PRO A 219 0.59 36.15 42.95
C PRO A 219 1.42 36.41 44.22
N GLU A 220 1.46 37.65 44.68
CA GLU A 220 1.91 37.97 46.04
C GLU A 220 0.79 37.55 47.00
N ALA A 221 1.07 36.50 47.77
CA ALA A 221 0.42 36.26 49.05
C ALA A 221 1.18 37.09 50.09
N GLY A 222 0.52 38.11 50.63
CA GLY A 222 0.98 38.92 51.75
C GLY A 222 -0.15 39.03 52.77
N ALA A 223 0.12 38.52 53.95
CA ALA A 223 -0.81 38.31 55.04
C ALA A 223 -1.09 39.58 55.86
N ALA A 224 -2.16 39.47 56.66
CA ALA A 224 -2.25 39.90 58.05
C ALA A 224 -2.57 41.38 58.39
N GLU A 225 -3.66 41.48 59.16
CA GLU A 225 -3.80 42.20 60.43
C GLU A 225 -4.37 43.64 60.45
N ASN A 226 -5.49 43.71 61.20
CA ASN A 226 -6.21 44.82 61.84
C ASN A 226 -7.10 45.74 60.99
#